data_AF-A0A964ASP0-F1
#
_entry.id   AF-A0A964ASP0-F1
#
_cell.length_a   1.000
_cell.length_b   1.000
_cell.length_c   1.000
_cell.angle_alpha   90.00
_cell.angle_beta   90.00
_cell.angle_gamma   90.00
#
_symmetry.space_group_name_H-M   'P 1'
#
loop_
_entity.id
_entity.type
_entity.pdbx_description
1 polymer ?
#
loop_
_entity_poly.entity_id
_entity_poly.type
_entity_poly.pdbx_seq_one_letter_code
_entity_poly.pdbx_strand_id
1 'polypeptide(L)'
;MRKNLCTASVIVAVLSSPMPVHAIIYAGNPHLDLTVQRAEDDLVEGSVDLDKVRLHACAGGTTDYTVEETIDPVDGYGLDIDAGDWCGVTLYWGGVMELDGDNGSPFSLEVDHASTYVPLATTINPVDLVPFDVVSGSISGSAPSVRLDIN
;
A
#
# COMPACT_ATOMS: atom_id res chain seq x y z
N MET A 1 11.53 -27.64 61.32
CA MET A 1 10.42 -26.94 60.62
C MET A 1 10.75 -25.45 60.72
N ARG A 2 10.96 -24.63 59.69
CA ARG A 2 10.44 -24.54 58.31
C ARG A 2 11.56 -23.95 57.44
N LYS A 3 11.76 -24.45 56.21
CA LYS A 3 12.65 -23.82 55.21
C LYS A 3 11.76 -22.99 54.30
N ASN A 4 12.09 -21.69 54.18
CA ASN A 4 11.38 -20.74 53.35
C ASN A 4 11.50 -21.11 51.86
N LEU A 5 10.36 -21.22 51.19
CA LEU A 5 10.28 -21.37 49.73
C LEU A 5 10.68 -20.04 49.10
N CYS A 6 11.75 -20.06 48.30
CA CYS A 6 12.13 -18.97 47.43
C CYS A 6 11.40 -19.16 46.09
N THR A 7 10.34 -18.39 45.86
CA THR A 7 9.58 -18.42 44.61
C THR A 7 10.35 -17.62 43.56
N ALA A 8 11.02 -18.31 42.63
CA ALA A 8 11.61 -17.68 41.47
C ALA A 8 10.52 -17.41 40.43
N SER A 9 10.14 -16.13 40.24
CA SER A 9 9.36 -15.72 39.07
C SER A 9 10.29 -15.66 37.85
N VAL A 10 10.08 -16.56 36.90
CA VAL A 10 10.70 -16.49 35.58
C VAL A 10 9.87 -15.51 34.74
N ILE A 11 10.42 -14.32 34.51
CA ILE A 11 9.90 -13.40 33.49
C ILE A 11 10.36 -13.94 32.14
N VAL A 12 9.43 -14.50 31.36
CA VAL A 12 9.66 -14.83 29.96
C VAL A 12 9.63 -13.51 29.19
N ALA A 13 10.81 -12.94 28.93
CA ALA A 13 10.96 -11.87 27.95
C ALA A 13 10.79 -12.51 26.57
N VAL A 14 9.60 -12.35 25.98
CA VAL A 14 9.40 -12.61 24.56
C VAL A 14 10.22 -11.55 23.82
N LEU A 15 11.43 -11.91 23.41
CA LEU A 15 12.22 -11.14 22.45
C LEU A 15 11.43 -11.16 21.14
N SER A 16 10.59 -10.15 20.93
CA SER A 16 10.07 -9.80 19.62
C SER A 16 11.29 -9.48 18.76
N SER A 17 11.70 -10.43 17.93
CA SER A 17 12.68 -10.19 16.88
C SER A 17 12.27 -8.94 16.11
N PRO A 18 13.10 -7.88 16.04
CA PRO A 18 12.80 -6.77 15.17
C PRO A 18 12.71 -7.34 13.75
N MET A 19 11.53 -7.27 13.14
CA MET A 19 11.48 -7.45 11.69
C MET A 19 12.45 -6.43 11.10
N PRO A 20 13.26 -6.79 10.08
CA PRO A 20 14.11 -5.82 9.43
C PRO A 20 13.21 -4.78 8.78
N VAL A 21 13.03 -3.66 9.48
CA VAL A 21 12.31 -2.50 9.00
C VAL A 21 13.28 -1.81 8.04
N HIS A 22 13.07 -2.03 6.74
CA HIS A 22 13.88 -1.45 5.69
C HIS A 22 13.33 -0.06 5.37
N ALA A 23 13.99 0.95 5.94
CA ALA A 23 13.77 2.36 5.66
C ALA A 23 14.09 2.71 4.21
N ILE A 24 13.23 3.51 3.57
CA ILE A 24 13.64 4.33 2.44
C ILE A 24 13.84 5.78 2.92
N ILE A 25 15.09 6.24 2.85
CA ILE A 25 15.49 7.56 3.32
C ILE A 25 15.62 8.48 2.13
N TYR A 26 14.75 9.48 2.06
CA TYR A 26 14.82 10.52 1.04
C TYR A 26 15.31 11.84 1.64
N ALA A 27 16.22 12.51 0.94
CA ALA A 27 16.67 13.85 1.26
C ALA A 27 16.22 14.81 0.14
N GLY A 28 15.54 15.91 0.49
CA GLY A 28 15.01 16.88 -0.47
C GLY A 28 13.48 16.92 -0.49
N ASN A 29 12.89 17.13 -1.66
CA ASN A 29 11.44 17.08 -1.90
C ASN A 29 11.16 15.85 -2.78
N PRO A 30 11.03 14.65 -2.18
CA PRO A 30 10.75 13.45 -2.95
C PRO A 30 9.37 13.48 -3.59
N HIS A 31 9.23 12.74 -4.69
CA HIS A 31 7.97 12.56 -5.39
C HIS A 31 7.49 11.11 -5.22
N LEU A 32 6.24 10.92 -4.80
CA LEU A 32 5.60 9.62 -4.68
C LEU A 32 4.75 9.35 -5.92
N ASP A 33 5.08 8.29 -6.64
CA ASP A 33 4.37 7.79 -7.80
C ASP A 33 3.52 6.57 -7.39
N LEU A 34 2.22 6.64 -7.63
CA LEU A 34 1.26 5.55 -7.49
C LEU A 34 0.91 5.00 -8.86
N THR A 35 0.94 3.68 -9.02
CA THR A 35 0.41 3.01 -10.21
C THR A 35 -0.35 1.73 -9.84
N VAL A 36 -1.47 1.49 -10.52
CA VAL A 36 -2.21 0.22 -10.49
C VAL A 36 -1.93 -0.54 -11.77
N GLN A 37 -1.52 -1.79 -11.63
CA GLN A 37 -1.13 -2.63 -12.75
C GLN A 37 -1.49 -4.10 -12.52
N ARG A 38 -1.58 -4.85 -13.62
CA ARG A 38 -1.66 -6.30 -13.64
C ARG A 38 -0.40 -6.87 -14.29
N ALA A 39 -0.05 -8.12 -13.96
CA ALA A 39 1.11 -8.77 -14.59
C ALA A 39 0.93 -8.95 -16.10
N GLU A 40 -0.31 -8.99 -16.57
CA GLU A 40 -0.70 -9.10 -17.97
C GLU A 40 -0.56 -7.79 -18.75
N ASP A 41 -0.37 -6.64 -18.07
CA ASP A 41 -0.25 -5.30 -18.66
C ASP A 41 -1.43 -4.96 -19.60
N ASP A 42 -2.64 -5.34 -19.15
CA ASP A 42 -3.87 -5.30 -19.94
C ASP A 42 -4.87 -4.24 -19.45
N LEU A 43 -4.55 -3.48 -18.39
CA LEU A 43 -5.32 -2.34 -17.93
C LEU A 43 -5.00 -1.10 -18.79
N VAL A 44 -6.01 -0.29 -19.09
CA VAL A 44 -5.87 0.91 -19.92
C VAL A 44 -6.40 2.19 -19.30
N GLU A 45 -7.33 2.07 -18.35
CA GLU A 45 -7.93 3.21 -17.66
C GLU A 45 -8.35 2.76 -16.27
N GLY A 46 -8.31 3.68 -15.32
CA GLY A 46 -8.87 3.50 -13.99
C GLY A 46 -9.52 4.77 -13.47
N SER A 47 -10.40 4.61 -12.49
CA SER A 47 -11.03 5.74 -11.80
C SER A 47 -11.27 5.38 -10.35
N VAL A 48 -10.74 6.20 -9.45
CA VAL A 48 -11.03 6.12 -8.01
C VAL A 48 -10.85 7.49 -7.36
N ASP A 49 -11.67 7.79 -6.36
CA ASP A 49 -11.42 8.91 -5.45
C ASP A 49 -10.31 8.55 -4.47
N LEU A 50 -9.22 9.33 -4.46
CA LEU A 50 -8.17 9.24 -3.45
C LEU A 50 -8.42 10.35 -2.43
N ASP A 51 -8.91 9.99 -1.24
CA ASP A 51 -9.18 10.95 -0.18
C ASP A 51 -7.89 11.48 0.44
N LYS A 52 -6.96 10.55 0.71
CA LYS A 52 -5.79 10.84 1.55
C LYS A 52 -4.67 9.83 1.36
N VAL A 53 -3.44 10.32 1.44
CA VAL A 53 -2.24 9.49 1.58
C VAL A 53 -1.64 9.69 2.97
N ARG A 54 -1.35 8.59 3.66
CA ARG A 54 -0.68 8.59 4.97
C ARG A 54 0.68 7.93 4.88
N LEU A 55 1.73 8.69 5.15
CA LEU A 55 3.08 8.15 5.30
C LEU A 55 3.32 7.67 6.72
N HIS A 56 4.03 6.55 6.86
CA HIS A 56 4.41 5.94 8.13
C HIS A 56 5.91 6.07 8.32
N ALA A 57 6.33 6.80 9.35
CA ALA A 57 7.73 6.96 9.67
C ALA A 57 8.30 5.68 10.31
N CYS A 58 9.53 5.32 9.97
CA CYS A 58 10.18 4.12 10.51
C CYS A 58 10.41 4.19 12.03
N ALA A 59 10.64 5.39 12.55
CA ALA A 59 10.75 5.65 13.99
C ALA A 59 9.38 5.69 14.72
N GLY A 60 8.30 5.43 13.99
CA GLY A 60 6.92 5.59 14.45
C GLY A 60 6.37 7.00 14.20
N GLY A 61 5.04 7.10 14.15
CA GLY A 61 4.33 8.31 13.77
C GLY A 61 3.87 8.31 12.31
N THR A 62 3.01 9.27 11.98
CA THR A 62 2.35 9.34 10.67
C THR A 62 2.22 10.78 10.20
N THR A 63 2.33 10.99 8.90
CA THR A 63 2.04 12.27 8.23
C THR A 63 0.93 12.05 7.21
N ASP A 64 -0.09 12.91 7.23
CA ASP A 64 -1.24 12.82 6.33
C ASP A 64 -1.15 13.93 5.26
N TYR A 65 -1.35 13.54 4.01
CA TYR A 65 -1.52 14.41 2.86
C TYR A 65 -2.95 14.27 2.37
N THR A 66 -3.73 15.35 2.49
CA THR A 66 -5.10 15.41 1.94
C THR A 66 -5.00 15.55 0.43
N VAL A 67 -5.75 14.71 -0.28
CA VAL A 67 -5.78 14.67 -1.75
C VAL A 67 -7.17 15.11 -2.24
N GLU A 68 -8.21 14.36 -1.89
CA GLU A 68 -9.63 14.65 -2.23
C GLU A 68 -9.86 14.86 -3.73
N GLU A 69 -9.27 13.99 -4.57
CA GLU A 69 -9.40 14.06 -6.02
C GLU A 69 -9.65 12.69 -6.65
N THR A 70 -10.38 12.68 -7.77
CA THR A 70 -10.53 11.49 -8.61
C THR A 70 -9.28 11.35 -9.47
N ILE A 71 -8.63 10.19 -9.41
CA ILE A 71 -7.40 9.88 -10.14
C ILE A 71 -7.61 8.72 -11.11
N ASP A 72 -6.79 8.69 -12.15
CA ASP A 72 -6.53 7.47 -12.92
C ASP A 72 -5.23 6.82 -12.39
N PRO A 73 -5.33 5.77 -11.56
CA PRO A 73 -4.15 5.12 -11.03
C PRO A 73 -3.45 4.22 -12.06
N VAL A 74 -4.07 3.90 -13.20
CA VAL A 74 -3.45 3.11 -14.28
C VAL A 74 -2.49 3.99 -15.08
N ASP A 75 -2.88 5.22 -15.40
CA ASP A 75 -2.01 6.25 -15.99
C ASP A 75 -0.94 6.75 -15.02
N GLY A 76 -1.15 6.50 -13.73
CA GLY A 76 -0.26 6.85 -12.64
C GLY A 76 -0.62 8.19 -12.01
N TYR A 77 -0.30 8.31 -10.73
CA TYR A 77 -0.58 9.50 -9.93
C TYR A 77 0.63 9.91 -9.11
N GLY A 78 0.96 11.20 -9.16
CA GLY A 78 2.13 11.78 -8.51
C GLY A 78 1.76 12.69 -7.34
N LEU A 79 2.45 12.55 -6.21
CA LEU A 79 2.28 13.39 -5.03
C LEU A 79 3.64 13.84 -4.47
N ASP A 80 3.83 15.15 -4.35
CA ASP A 80 4.99 15.69 -3.65
C ASP A 80 4.85 15.48 -2.14
N ILE A 81 5.89 14.91 -1.51
CA ILE A 81 5.92 14.65 -0.08
C ILE A 81 7.18 15.24 0.56
N ASP A 82 7.10 15.52 1.87
CA ASP A 82 8.26 15.96 2.63
C ASP A 82 9.30 14.84 2.77
N ALA A 83 10.58 15.23 2.76
CA ALA A 83 11.67 14.31 3.08
C ALA A 83 11.48 13.65 4.45
N GLY A 84 11.90 12.39 4.52
CA GLY A 84 11.76 11.61 5.74
C GLY A 84 12.32 10.20 5.60
N ASP A 85 12.25 9.50 6.72
CA ASP A 85 12.56 8.09 6.85
C ASP A 85 11.25 7.30 6.86
N TRP A 86 10.84 6.81 5.68
CA TRP A 86 9.52 6.25 5.45
C TRP A 86 9.58 4.73 5.30
N CYS A 87 8.63 4.05 5.94
CA CYS A 87 8.55 2.59 5.99
C CYS A 87 7.26 2.02 5.42
N GLY A 88 6.29 2.88 5.13
CA GLY A 88 5.05 2.46 4.53
C GLY A 88 4.18 3.64 4.17
N VAL A 89 3.20 3.35 3.32
CA VAL A 89 2.20 4.30 2.87
C VAL A 89 0.84 3.65 2.99
N THR A 90 -0.16 4.36 3.52
CA THR A 90 -1.57 3.96 3.40
C THR A 90 -2.28 4.93 2.47
N LEU A 91 -2.91 4.37 1.45
CA LEU A 91 -3.79 5.07 0.52
C LEU A 91 -5.21 4.89 1.02
N TYR A 92 -5.98 5.96 1.16
CA TYR A 92 -7.38 5.93 1.59
C TYR A 92 -8.28 6.25 0.41
N TRP A 93 -9.11 5.28 0.03
CA TRP A 93 -9.98 5.38 -1.12
C TRP A 93 -11.35 5.89 -0.69
N GLY A 94 -11.87 6.88 -1.42
CA GLY A 94 -13.18 7.48 -1.17
C GLY A 94 -14.35 6.63 -1.67
N GLY A 95 -14.07 5.60 -2.47
CA GLY A 95 -15.07 4.72 -3.05
C GLY A 95 -14.49 3.48 -3.72
N VAL A 96 -15.31 2.87 -4.57
CA VAL A 96 -14.92 1.73 -5.40
C VAL A 96 -13.98 2.21 -6.50
N MET A 97 -12.86 1.50 -6.69
CA MET A 97 -11.98 1.71 -7.82
C MET A 97 -12.50 0.91 -9.02
N GLU A 98 -12.76 1.60 -10.12
CA GLU A 98 -13.13 1.00 -11.42
C GLU A 98 -11.87 0.88 -12.27
N LEU A 99 -11.64 -0.29 -12.87
CA LEU A 99 -10.49 -0.56 -13.74
C LEU A 99 -10.95 -1.22 -15.04
N ASP A 100 -10.50 -0.69 -16.17
CA ASP A 100 -10.90 -1.17 -17.49
C ASP A 100 -9.71 -1.79 -18.26
N GLY A 101 -10.03 -2.88 -18.98
CA GLY A 101 -9.09 -3.60 -19.82
C GLY A 101 -9.07 -3.15 -21.28
N ASP A 102 -7.99 -3.44 -21.99
CA ASP A 102 -7.78 -3.03 -23.39
C ASP A 102 -8.88 -3.53 -24.36
N ASN A 103 -9.08 -2.79 -25.44
CA ASN A 103 -10.04 -3.05 -26.52
C ASN A 103 -9.83 -4.41 -27.26
N GLY A 104 -8.75 -5.15 -26.96
CA GLY A 104 -8.53 -6.53 -27.39
C GLY A 104 -9.15 -7.62 -26.49
N SER A 105 -9.38 -7.32 -25.21
CA SER A 105 -10.07 -8.17 -24.21
C SER A 105 -10.84 -7.28 -23.24
N PRO A 106 -11.97 -6.67 -23.64
CA PRO A 106 -12.67 -5.71 -22.78
C PRO A 106 -13.23 -6.42 -21.55
N PHE A 107 -12.77 -6.00 -20.38
CA PHE A 107 -13.28 -6.37 -19.08
C PHE A 107 -13.30 -5.14 -18.19
N SER A 108 -14.15 -5.18 -17.16
CA SER A 108 -14.18 -4.14 -16.13
C SER A 108 -14.13 -4.81 -14.77
N LEU A 109 -13.31 -4.24 -13.88
CA LEU A 109 -13.13 -4.70 -12.50
C LEU A 109 -13.56 -3.61 -11.53
N GLU A 110 -14.13 -4.04 -10.41
CA GLU A 110 -14.37 -3.18 -9.24
C GLU A 110 -13.52 -3.67 -8.08
N VAL A 111 -12.78 -2.77 -7.44
CA VAL A 111 -12.08 -3.02 -6.18
C VAL A 111 -12.75 -2.18 -5.09
N ASP A 112 -13.48 -2.85 -4.21
CA ASP A 112 -14.07 -2.22 -3.02
C ASP A 112 -13.15 -2.44 -1.81
N HIS A 113 -12.33 -1.43 -1.53
CA HIS A 113 -11.48 -1.40 -0.36
C HIS A 113 -11.40 0.02 0.18
N ALA A 114 -11.52 0.21 1.50
CA ALA A 114 -11.43 1.56 2.10
C ALA A 114 -9.99 2.10 2.17
N SER A 115 -8.98 1.23 2.15
CA SER A 115 -7.58 1.66 2.17
C SER A 115 -6.61 0.55 1.78
N THR A 116 -5.50 0.90 1.13
CA THR A 116 -4.41 -0.03 0.82
C THR A 116 -3.13 0.38 1.55
N TYR A 117 -2.52 -0.53 2.31
CA TYR A 117 -1.20 -0.33 2.91
C TYR A 117 -0.11 -0.95 2.03
N VAL A 118 0.89 -0.15 1.68
CA VAL A 118 2.05 -0.55 0.91
C VAL A 118 3.29 -0.41 1.78
N PRO A 119 3.98 -1.52 2.12
CA PRO A 119 5.25 -1.43 2.82
C PRO A 119 6.30 -0.87 1.87
N LEU A 120 7.06 0.11 2.34
CA LEU A 120 8.25 0.58 1.65
C LEU A 120 9.41 -0.31 2.11
N ALA A 121 10.09 -0.95 1.16
CA ALA A 121 11.29 -1.74 1.40
C ALA A 121 12.34 -1.41 0.33
N THR A 122 13.55 -1.94 0.47
CA THR A 122 14.61 -1.78 -0.55
C THR A 122 14.20 -2.30 -1.94
N THR A 123 13.15 -3.13 -1.99
CA THR A 123 12.44 -3.50 -3.21
C THR A 123 10.98 -3.13 -3.00
N ILE A 124 10.47 -2.22 -3.83
CA ILE A 124 9.06 -1.84 -3.85
C ILE A 124 8.31 -3.01 -4.47
N ASN A 125 7.69 -3.81 -3.61
CA ASN A 125 6.87 -4.94 -4.04
C ASN A 125 5.42 -4.46 -4.20
N PRO A 126 4.77 -4.75 -5.34
CA PRO A 126 3.35 -4.47 -5.49
C PRO A 126 2.52 -5.17 -4.41
N VAL A 127 1.40 -4.54 -4.02
CA VAL A 127 0.41 -5.08 -3.10
C VAL A 127 -0.84 -5.43 -3.88
N ASP A 128 -1.22 -6.70 -3.87
CA ASP A 128 -2.43 -7.18 -4.53
C ASP A 128 -3.68 -6.48 -3.97
N LEU A 129 -4.54 -6.02 -4.88
CA LEU A 129 -5.83 -5.43 -4.59
C LEU A 129 -6.89 -6.54 -4.55
N VAL A 130 -7.05 -7.14 -3.39
CA VAL A 130 -8.02 -8.22 -3.15
C VAL A 130 -8.92 -7.92 -1.94
N PRO A 131 -10.21 -8.29 -1.97
CA PRO A 131 -10.91 -8.87 -3.12
C PRO A 131 -11.18 -7.85 -4.23
N PHE A 132 -11.49 -8.35 -5.42
CA PHE A 132 -12.00 -7.55 -6.55
C PHE A 132 -13.09 -8.36 -7.27
N ASP A 133 -14.01 -7.65 -7.91
CA ASP A 133 -15.12 -8.24 -8.64
C ASP A 133 -14.99 -7.96 -10.14
N VAL A 134 -15.34 -8.95 -10.96
CA VAL A 134 -15.42 -8.79 -12.41
C VAL A 134 -16.85 -8.39 -12.75
N VAL A 135 -17.06 -7.14 -13.14
CA VAL A 135 -18.40 -6.63 -13.43
C VAL A 135 -18.77 -6.78 -14.91
N SER A 136 -17.77 -6.87 -15.79
CA SER A 136 -17.98 -7.14 -17.21
C SER A 136 -16.84 -7.96 -17.84
N GLY A 137 -17.15 -8.67 -18.92
CA GLY A 137 -16.16 -9.45 -19.67
C GLY A 137 -15.73 -10.74 -18.97
N SER A 138 -14.51 -11.16 -19.24
CA SER A 138 -13.89 -12.32 -18.59
C SER A 138 -12.40 -12.04 -18.45
N ILE A 139 -11.88 -12.23 -17.24
CA ILE A 139 -10.44 -12.10 -16.98
C ILE A 139 -9.80 -13.47 -16.78
N SER A 140 -8.52 -13.54 -17.07
CA SER A 140 -7.65 -14.62 -16.64
C SER A 140 -6.35 -14.02 -16.12
N GLY A 141 -5.74 -14.67 -15.14
CA GLY A 141 -4.41 -14.29 -14.67
C GLY A 141 -4.40 -13.72 -13.25
N SER A 142 -3.46 -12.80 -13.02
CA SER A 142 -3.17 -12.20 -11.72
C SER A 142 -4.18 -11.15 -11.29
N ALA A 143 -4.30 -10.96 -9.97
CA ALA A 143 -5.05 -9.84 -9.41
C ALA A 143 -4.39 -8.49 -9.81
N PRO A 144 -5.16 -7.40 -9.92
CA PRO A 144 -4.57 -6.07 -9.96
C PRO A 144 -3.76 -5.81 -8.68
N SER A 145 -2.72 -5.00 -8.81
CA SER A 145 -1.82 -4.68 -7.71
C SER A 145 -1.46 -3.20 -7.75
N VAL A 146 -1.34 -2.59 -6.56
CA VAL A 146 -0.81 -1.25 -6.39
C VAL A 146 0.71 -1.33 -6.25
N ARG A 147 1.41 -0.47 -6.99
CA ARG A 147 2.83 -0.19 -6.83
C ARG A 147 3.01 1.26 -6.41
N LEU A 148 3.97 1.50 -5.51
CA LEU A 148 4.35 2.85 -5.06
C LEU A 148 5.84 3.05 -5.22
N ASP A 149 6.26 3.90 -6.14
CA ASP A 149 7.64 4.33 -6.25
C ASP A 149 7.81 5.70 -5.57
N ILE A 150 8.96 5.92 -4.92
CA ILE A 150 9.31 7.24 -4.40
C ILE A 150 10.68 7.60 -4.99
N ASN A 151 10.83 8.81 -5.52
CA ASN A 151 12.04 9.26 -6.23
C ASN A 151 12.64 10.52 -5.61
#